data_AF-A0A974US70-F1
#
_entry.id   AF-A0A974US70-F1
#
_cell.length_a   1.000
_cell.length_b   1.000
_cell.length_c   1.000
_cell.angle_alpha   90.00
_cell.angle_beta   90.00
_cell.angle_gamma   90.00
#
_symmetry.space_group_name_H-M   'P 1'
#
loop_
_entity.id
_entity.type
_entity.pdbx_description
1 polymer ?
#
loop_
_entity_poly.entity_id
_entity_poly.type
_entity_poly.pdbx_seq_one_letter_code
_entity_poly.pdbx_strand_id
1 'polypeptide(L)'
;MERTASGVPMLTAFRLSEERAAARYLVARKEMVRLATRVASVRQLVVEQPLRADYRAVLRALEAAHSDAVRRTRLAYERWHGAQLRSDAHWTATSGKAA
;
A
#
# COMPACT_ATOMS: atom_id res chain seq x y z
N MET A 1 -23.36 -16.17 32.98
CA MET A 1 -23.30 -15.59 31.61
C MET A 1 -21.85 -15.17 31.37
N GLU A 2 -21.03 -16.11 30.91
CA GLU A 2 -19.62 -15.86 30.58
C GLU A 2 -19.55 -14.92 29.38
N ARG A 3 -19.11 -13.68 29.61
CA ARG A 3 -18.61 -12.84 28.53
C ARG A 3 -17.35 -13.53 28.02
N THR A 4 -17.43 -14.03 26.80
CA THR A 4 -16.35 -14.71 26.08
C THR A 4 -15.09 -13.84 26.06
N ALA A 5 -14.17 -14.12 27.00
CA ALA A 5 -12.84 -13.56 27.03
C ALA A 5 -12.04 -13.86 25.73
N SER A 6 -12.54 -14.72 24.84
CA SER A 6 -11.94 -15.02 23.54
C SER A 6 -12.25 -14.02 22.42
N GLY A 7 -13.25 -13.14 22.56
CA GLY A 7 -13.60 -12.16 21.52
C GLY A 7 -12.68 -10.93 21.48
N VAL A 8 -12.27 -10.44 22.65
CA VAL A 8 -11.40 -9.26 22.79
C VAL A 8 -9.99 -9.50 22.20
N PRO A 9 -9.31 -10.64 22.45
CA PRO A 9 -8.00 -10.93 21.88
C PRO A 9 -8.00 -11.02 20.35
N MET A 10 -9.10 -11.53 19.77
CA MET A 10 -9.20 -11.72 18.31
C MET A 10 -9.41 -10.40 17.58
N LEU A 11 -10.24 -9.51 18.11
CA LEU A 11 -10.39 -8.15 17.58
C LEU A 11 -9.06 -7.38 17.66
N THR A 12 -8.33 -7.48 18.78
CA THR A 12 -6.99 -6.87 18.92
C THR A 12 -6.01 -7.42 17.89
N ALA A 13 -5.99 -8.73 17.65
CA ALA A 13 -5.13 -9.34 16.63
C ALA A 13 -5.47 -8.85 15.22
N PHE A 14 -6.76 -8.67 14.90
CA PHE A 14 -7.19 -8.12 13.61
C PHE A 14 -6.80 -6.66 13.43
N ARG A 15 -7.01 -5.81 14.44
CA ARG A 15 -6.58 -4.40 14.40
C ARG A 15 -5.06 -4.26 14.24
N LEU A 16 -4.27 -5.06 14.96
CA LEU A 16 -2.81 -5.06 14.79
C LEU A 16 -2.41 -5.52 13.38
N SER A 17 -3.10 -6.51 12.81
CA SER A 17 -2.87 -6.94 11.42
C SER A 17 -3.20 -5.82 10.43
N GLU A 18 -4.28 -5.07 10.66
CA GLU A 18 -4.70 -3.94 9.84
C GLU A 18 -3.64 -2.83 9.88
N GLU A 19 -3.20 -2.40 11.06
CA GLU A 19 -2.17 -1.37 11.24
C GLU A 19 -0.86 -1.73 10.55
N ARG A 20 -0.40 -2.98 10.69
CA ARG A 20 0.81 -3.47 10.02
C ARG A 20 0.66 -3.46 8.50
N ALA A 21 -0.52 -3.80 7.98
CA ALA A 21 -0.79 -3.77 6.56
C ALA A 21 -0.86 -2.31 6.03
N ALA A 22 -1.49 -1.41 6.79
CA ALA A 22 -1.54 0.02 6.48
C ALA A 22 -0.14 0.64 6.43
N ALA A 23 0.72 0.35 7.41
CA ALA A 23 2.10 0.82 7.44
C ALA A 23 2.88 0.38 6.19
N ARG A 24 2.74 -0.90 5.79
CA ARG A 24 3.36 -1.43 4.56
C ARG A 24 2.82 -0.76 3.31
N TYR A 25 1.52 -0.51 3.24
CA TYR A 25 0.90 0.24 2.13
C TYR A 25 1.47 1.67 2.03
N LEU A 26 1.57 2.38 3.15
CA LEU A 26 2.10 3.75 3.17
C LEU A 26 3.57 3.81 2.72
N VAL A 27 4.39 2.85 3.14
CA VAL A 27 5.79 2.74 2.68
C VAL A 27 5.84 2.52 1.17
N ALA A 28 5.06 1.57 0.63
CA ALA A 28 5.00 1.30 -0.80
C ALA A 28 4.51 2.52 -1.59
N ARG A 29 3.46 3.20 -1.09
CA ARG A 29 2.90 4.41 -1.71
C ARG A 29 3.91 5.55 -1.76
N LYS A 30 4.67 5.77 -0.68
CA LYS A 30 5.72 6.80 -0.63
C LYS A 30 6.82 6.52 -1.66
N GLU A 31 7.24 5.27 -1.79
CA GLU A 31 8.22 4.85 -2.81
C GLU A 31 7.68 5.07 -4.23
N MET A 32 6.43 4.67 -4.49
CA MET A 32 5.77 4.86 -5.78
C MET A 32 5.71 6.33 -6.20
N VAL A 33 5.32 7.23 -5.28
CA VAL A 33 5.28 8.68 -5.55
C VAL A 33 6.68 9.22 -5.79
N ARG A 34 7.68 8.83 -4.97
CA ARG A 34 9.08 9.24 -5.18
C ARG A 34 9.59 8.84 -6.57
N LEU A 35 9.27 7.64 -7.03
CA LEU A 35 9.64 7.17 -8.37
C LEU A 35 8.88 7.93 -9.46
N ALA A 36 7.58 8.22 -9.27
CA ALA A 36 6.80 9.02 -10.21
C ALA A 36 7.41 10.42 -10.41
N THR A 37 7.81 11.09 -9.32
CA THR A 37 8.50 12.39 -9.39
C THR A 37 9.82 12.28 -10.17
N ARG A 38 10.62 11.24 -9.92
CA ARG A 38 11.87 11.02 -10.65
C ARG A 38 11.66 10.78 -12.13
N VAL A 39 10.64 9.98 -12.51
CA VAL A 39 10.26 9.78 -13.91
C VAL A 39 9.92 11.11 -14.57
N ALA A 40 9.10 11.94 -13.92
CA ALA A 40 8.74 13.26 -14.45
C ALA A 40 9.96 14.16 -14.66
N SER A 41 10.86 14.24 -13.67
CA SER A 41 12.09 15.02 -13.78
C SER A 41 13.01 14.55 -14.89
N VAL A 42 13.25 13.24 -15.03
CA VAL A 42 14.13 12.72 -16.10
C VAL A 42 13.46 12.83 -17.46
N ARG A 43 12.14 12.69 -17.55
CA ARG A 43 11.41 12.91 -18.80
C ARG A 43 11.59 14.35 -19.29
N GLN A 44 11.57 15.33 -18.39
CA GLN A 44 11.88 16.72 -18.73
C GLN A 44 13.31 16.86 -19.31
N LEU A 45 14.31 16.24 -18.67
CA LEU A 45 15.68 16.24 -19.19
C LEU A 45 15.81 15.60 -20.59
N VAL A 46 15.05 14.53 -20.86
CA VAL A 46 15.01 13.90 -22.19
C VAL A 46 14.38 14.83 -23.23
N VAL A 47 13.35 15.60 -22.86
CA VAL A 47 12.73 16.60 -23.75
C VAL A 47 13.72 17.73 -24.06
N GLU A 48 14.43 18.22 -23.05
CA GLU A 48 15.42 19.30 -23.20
C GLU A 48 16.66 18.85 -23.98
N GLN A 49 17.06 17.58 -23.84
CA GLN A 49 18.29 17.03 -24.43
C GLN A 49 18.03 15.67 -25.10
N PRO A 50 17.31 15.63 -26.25
CA PRO A 50 16.82 14.39 -26.84
C PRO A 50 17.93 13.44 -27.34
N LEU A 51 19.10 13.99 -27.69
CA LEU A 51 20.24 13.21 -28.18
C LEU A 51 21.01 12.49 -27.07
N ARG A 52 20.79 12.85 -25.79
CA ARG A 52 21.45 12.23 -24.63
C ARG A 52 20.92 10.83 -24.39
N ALA A 53 21.66 9.83 -24.86
CA ALA A 53 21.31 8.41 -24.72
C ALA A 53 21.29 7.94 -23.25
N ASP A 54 22.15 8.52 -22.41
CA ASP A 54 22.20 8.29 -20.97
C ASP A 54 20.89 8.66 -20.27
N TYR A 55 20.29 9.82 -20.60
CA TYR A 55 19.02 10.23 -20.02
C TYR A 55 17.86 9.31 -20.43
N ARG A 56 17.84 8.88 -21.70
CA ARG A 56 16.84 7.92 -22.19
C ARG A 56 16.97 6.57 -21.52
N ALA A 57 18.21 6.09 -21.28
CA ALA A 57 18.45 4.85 -20.56
C ALA A 57 17.97 4.92 -19.10
N VAL A 58 18.31 6.02 -18.40
CA VAL A 58 17.85 6.27 -17.03
C VAL A 58 16.32 6.37 -16.98
N LEU A 59 15.69 7.06 -17.94
CA LEU A 59 14.22 7.17 -18.00
C LEU A 59 13.56 5.79 -18.10
N ARG A 60 14.02 4.93 -19.01
CA ARG A 60 13.47 3.57 -19.15
C ARG A 60 13.60 2.74 -17.87
N ALA A 61 14.75 2.83 -17.20
CA ALA A 61 14.96 2.13 -15.93
C ALA A 61 14.03 2.65 -14.83
N LEU A 62 13.83 3.97 -14.74
CA LEU A 62 12.91 4.59 -13.79
C LEU A 62 11.44 4.26 -14.08
N GLU A 63 11.04 4.21 -15.36
CA GLU A 63 9.68 3.83 -15.77
C GLU A 63 9.39 2.37 -15.39
N ALA A 64 10.34 1.46 -15.60
CA ALA A 64 10.24 0.07 -15.15
C ALA A 64 10.11 -0.01 -13.61
N ALA A 65 10.99 0.67 -12.88
CA ALA A 65 10.94 0.70 -11.41
C ALA A 65 9.64 1.31 -10.88
N HIS A 66 9.11 2.35 -11.52
CA HIS A 66 7.84 2.95 -11.17
C HIS A 66 6.67 1.99 -11.40
N SER A 67 6.64 1.28 -12.52
CA SER A 67 5.65 0.23 -12.80
C SER A 67 5.65 -0.86 -11.73
N ASP A 68 6.84 -1.31 -11.30
CA ASP A 68 6.98 -2.27 -10.21
C ASP A 68 6.47 -1.72 -8.88
N ALA A 69 6.74 -0.45 -8.58
CA ALA A 69 6.23 0.21 -7.39
C ALA A 69 4.70 0.37 -7.40
N VAL A 70 4.10 0.62 -8.56
CA VAL A 70 2.63 0.64 -8.73
C VAL A 70 2.05 -0.73 -8.40
N ARG A 71 2.62 -1.82 -8.94
CA ARG A 71 2.19 -3.20 -8.65
C ARG A 71 2.31 -3.54 -7.16
N ARG A 72 3.45 -3.22 -6.54
CA ARG A 72 3.67 -3.43 -5.10
C ARG A 72 2.70 -2.63 -4.23
N THR A 73 2.45 -1.37 -4.60
CA THR A 73 1.50 -0.50 -3.90
C THR A 73 0.08 -1.04 -3.98
N ARG A 74 -0.35 -1.49 -5.16
CA ARG A 74 -1.66 -2.12 -5.36
C ARG A 74 -1.83 -3.37 -4.50
N LEU A 75 -0.84 -4.27 -4.51
CA LEU A 75 -0.88 -5.49 -3.69
C LEU A 75 -0.92 -5.15 -2.19
N ALA A 76 -0.16 -4.15 -1.75
CA ALA A 76 -0.18 -3.71 -0.36
C ALA A 76 -1.54 -3.10 0.04
N TYR A 77 -2.16 -2.34 -0.86
CA TYR A 77 -3.51 -1.82 -0.69
C TYR A 77 -4.54 -2.93 -0.55
N GLU A 78 -4.55 -3.91 -1.46
CA GLU A 78 -5.48 -5.04 -1.44
C GLU A 78 -5.36 -5.83 -0.13
N ARG A 79 -4.13 -6.03 0.37
CA ARG A 79 -3.87 -6.68 1.66
C ARG A 79 -4.38 -5.88 2.86
N TRP A 80 -4.17 -4.56 2.86
CA TRP A 80 -4.67 -3.68 3.91
C TRP A 80 -6.19 -3.63 3.92
N HIS A 81 -6.81 -3.42 2.76
CA HIS A 81 -8.26 -3.40 2.62
C HIS A 81 -8.89 -4.73 3.05
N GLY A 82 -8.30 -5.86 2.65
CA GLY A 82 -8.73 -7.18 3.12
C GLY A 82 -8.60 -7.36 4.64
N ALA A 83 -7.60 -6.76 5.28
CA ALA A 83 -7.45 -6.78 6.74
C ALA A 83 -8.50 -5.91 7.44
N GLN A 84 -8.80 -4.73 6.89
CA GLN A 84 -9.87 -3.86 7.35
C GLN A 84 -11.22 -4.57 7.30
N LEU A 85 -11.57 -5.18 6.16
CA LEU A 85 -12.83 -5.92 6.01
C LEU A 85 -12.99 -7.08 7.02
N ARG A 86 -11.90 -7.80 7.34
CA ARG A 86 -11.94 -8.84 8.38
C ARG A 86 -12.19 -8.26 9.78
N SER A 87 -11.55 -7.14 10.10
CA SER A 87 -11.76 -6.44 11.37
C SER A 87 -13.21 -5.96 11.51
N ASP A 88 -13.77 -5.38 10.45
CA ASP A 88 -15.14 -4.85 10.43
C ASP A 88 -16.19 -5.97 10.47
N ALA A 89 -15.95 -7.07 9.75
CA ALA A 89 -16.81 -8.26 9.79
C ALA A 89 -16.84 -8.88 11.20
N HIS A 90 -15.68 -8.99 11.86
CA HIS A 90 -15.61 -9.49 13.23
C HIS A 90 -16.33 -8.56 14.20
N TRP A 91 -16.09 -7.25 14.11
CA TRP A 91 -16.79 -6.25 14.92
C TRP A 91 -18.30 -6.34 14.77
N THR A 92 -18.80 -6.42 13.54
CA THR A 92 -20.23 -6.57 13.26
C THR A 92 -20.79 -7.84 13.87
N ALA A 93 -20.07 -8.96 13.76
CA ALA A 93 -20.50 -10.24 14.30
C ALA A 93 -20.55 -10.29 15.84
N THR A 94 -19.63 -9.59 16.52
CA THR A 94 -19.52 -9.61 17.99
C THR A 94 -20.31 -8.49 18.67
N SER A 95 -20.37 -7.31 18.07
CA SER A 95 -20.96 -6.11 18.67
C SER A 95 -22.35 -5.79 18.10
N GLY A 96 -22.65 -6.22 16.86
CA GLY A 96 -23.96 -6.01 16.21
C GLY A 96 -25.07 -6.96 16.66
N LYS A 97 -24.78 -7.95 17.50
CA LYS A 97 -25.76 -8.87 18.11
C LYS A 97 -26.14 -8.51 19.56
N ALA A 98 -25.55 -7.45 20.10
CA ALA A 98 -25.78 -7.02 21.49
C ALA A 98 -26.78 -5.86 21.62
N ALA A 99 -27.51 -5.54 20.55
CA ALA A 99 -28.56 -4.53 20.51
C ALA A 99 -29.93 -5.19 20.33
#